data_AF-A0A9N8LBF7-F1
#
_entry.id   AF-A0A9N8LBF7-F1
#
_cell.length_a   1.000
_cell.length_b   1.000
_cell.length_c   1.000
_cell.angle_alpha   90.00
_cell.angle_beta   90.00
_cell.angle_gamma   90.00
#
_symmetry.space_group_name_H-M   'P 1'
#
loop_
_entity.id
_entity.type
_entity.pdbx_description
1 polymer ?
#
loop_
_entity_poly.entity_id
_entity_poly.type
_entity_poly.pdbx_seq_one_letter_code
_entity_poly.pdbx_strand_id
1 'polypeptide(L)'
;MEQSGLEQDVLRYDVGLETWDALIGDWEDDEDLLGAETHLGATTSPGGNDDQDAGSRRSPSARRRGKRSPKVVAAASIMFLLFGQNRLNSRFSLSLGMFLFASRTGRRVMEVLSRLGLSIAYLTVATVLRSVKDLSKKCRKRARDTFLDQSKCHIFGYDNINWQQKIRNKTGSSTTVMRAAVHVALYEIDPSTQIKEGPQHSVRHPRVLEDMLGADMPVPSTTRTSMLTGLGPNPWPALRAPRDELRKKPLTDNLHPSDVLCGEQDEEQILKAILSHARKAFLIQHGCLRYDSPVPEPPQIWPLAVTKTKVFPLPVLNVDESSVQGNLEVFKQYFRTQLKIPDSFWSDNVLFVVPDAYKSIKIKQGQKLRRCDLSSLKFDRFSAPQPCAAPWHLMYAYIRCLISNYGGPSQQASFISARNIAERVGFRNLLSEPHNFHDCNRYKKSGSPPPAARSLSRP
;
A
#
# COMPACT_ATOMS: atom_id res chain seq x y z
N MET A 1 -54.18 -8.64 -24.55
CA MET A 1 -53.12 -7.83 -25.18
C MET A 1 -51.92 -7.89 -24.24
N GLU A 2 -51.20 -9.02 -24.29
CA GLU A 2 -50.02 -9.29 -23.48
C GLU A 2 -48.81 -8.63 -24.15
N GLN A 3 -48.09 -7.77 -23.42
CA GLN A 3 -46.76 -7.31 -23.82
C GLN A 3 -45.73 -8.11 -23.02
N SER A 4 -45.13 -9.09 -23.69
CA SER A 4 -43.97 -9.84 -23.23
C SER A 4 -42.72 -8.94 -23.25
N GLY A 5 -42.19 -8.61 -22.08
CA GLY A 5 -40.88 -7.97 -21.93
C GLY A 5 -39.76 -8.98 -22.14
N LEU A 6 -39.01 -8.82 -23.24
CA LEU A 6 -37.74 -9.50 -23.47
C LEU A 6 -36.64 -8.78 -22.69
N GLU A 7 -36.24 -9.35 -21.54
CA GLU A 7 -34.95 -9.05 -20.92
C GLU A 7 -33.84 -9.59 -21.83
N GLN A 8 -33.01 -8.69 -22.37
CA GLN A 8 -31.79 -9.07 -23.06
C GLN A 8 -30.72 -9.44 -22.02
N ASP A 9 -30.46 -10.74 -21.89
CA ASP A 9 -29.28 -11.29 -21.25
C ASP A 9 -28.02 -10.82 -21.98
N VAL A 10 -27.40 -9.75 -21.47
CA VAL A 10 -26.06 -9.35 -21.87
C VAL A 10 -25.08 -10.27 -21.13
N LEU A 11 -24.69 -11.36 -21.81
CA LEU A 11 -23.55 -12.20 -21.45
C LEU A 11 -22.29 -11.32 -21.28
N ARG A 12 -21.96 -10.98 -20.04
CA ARG A 12 -20.66 -10.42 -19.66
C ARG A 12 -19.64 -11.56 -19.78
N TYR A 13 -18.87 -11.54 -20.87
CA TYR A 13 -17.62 -12.30 -20.93
C TYR A 13 -16.61 -11.64 -19.99
N ASP A 14 -16.54 -12.12 -18.75
CA ASP A 14 -15.41 -11.88 -17.86
C ASP A 14 -14.20 -12.66 -18.40
N VAL A 15 -13.40 -12.01 -19.24
CA VAL A 15 -12.04 -12.47 -19.51
C VAL A 15 -11.25 -12.25 -18.22
N GLY A 16 -10.94 -13.36 -17.53
CA GLY A 16 -10.46 -13.37 -16.15
C GLY A 16 -9.29 -12.42 -15.87
N LEU A 17 -9.37 -11.70 -14.74
CA LEU A 17 -8.29 -10.86 -14.22
C LEU A 17 -6.96 -11.62 -14.06
N GLU A 18 -7.00 -12.93 -13.87
CA GLU A 18 -5.81 -13.77 -13.69
C GLU A 18 -4.90 -13.80 -14.93
N THR A 19 -5.49 -13.75 -16.14
CA THR A 19 -4.71 -13.67 -17.39
C THR A 19 -4.06 -12.29 -17.55
N TRP A 20 -4.67 -11.26 -16.97
CA TRP A 20 -4.15 -9.90 -16.96
C TRP A 20 -2.96 -9.75 -16.01
N ASP A 21 -3.06 -10.31 -14.80
CA ASP A 21 -1.98 -10.24 -13.81
C ASP A 21 -0.75 -11.06 -14.25
N ALA A 22 -0.96 -12.21 -14.90
CA ALA A 22 0.12 -12.99 -15.50
C ALA A 22 0.83 -12.25 -16.66
N LEU A 23 0.08 -11.50 -17.47
CA LEU A 23 0.63 -10.72 -18.58
C LEU A 23 1.40 -9.48 -18.11
N ILE A 24 0.96 -8.84 -17.02
CA ILE A 24 1.66 -7.71 -16.39
C ILE A 24 2.94 -8.20 -15.72
N GLY A 25 2.92 -9.36 -15.06
CA GLY A 25 4.12 -9.99 -14.49
C GLY A 25 5.21 -10.23 -15.53
N ASP A 26 4.86 -10.85 -16.66
CA ASP A 26 5.78 -11.08 -17.80
C ASP A 26 6.33 -9.76 -18.40
N TRP A 27 5.63 -8.63 -18.24
CA TRP A 27 6.05 -7.31 -18.74
C TRP A 27 7.07 -6.63 -17.83
N GLU A 28 7.03 -6.90 -16.52
CA GLU A 28 7.96 -6.36 -15.54
C GLU A 28 9.30 -7.13 -15.53
N ASP A 29 9.27 -8.44 -15.79
CA ASP A 29 10.48 -9.29 -15.85
C ASP A 29 11.45 -8.91 -16.99
N ASP A 30 10.94 -8.31 -18.08
CA ASP A 30 11.76 -7.81 -19.19
C ASP A 30 12.48 -6.48 -18.84
N GLU A 31 12.01 -5.69 -17.86
CA GLU A 31 12.72 -4.50 -17.38
C GLU A 31 13.97 -4.84 -16.54
N ASP A 32 13.99 -6.01 -15.88
CA ASP A 32 15.13 -6.46 -15.07
C ASP A 32 16.40 -6.74 -15.90
N LEU A 33 16.25 -7.06 -17.19
CA LEU A 33 17.36 -7.20 -18.14
C LEU A 33 18.07 -5.87 -18.43
N LEU A 34 17.45 -4.72 -18.13
CA LEU A 34 18.04 -3.38 -18.29
C LEU A 34 18.73 -2.88 -17.01
N GLY A 35 18.61 -3.59 -15.88
CA GLY A 35 19.09 -3.17 -14.55
C GLY A 35 20.49 -3.65 -14.15
N ALA A 36 21.17 -4.47 -14.96
CA ALA A 36 22.45 -5.10 -14.60
C ALA A 36 23.72 -4.26 -14.83
N GLU A 37 23.61 -2.97 -15.16
CA GLU A 37 24.78 -2.08 -15.33
C GLU A 37 24.86 -1.01 -14.24
N THR A 38 25.42 -1.35 -13.08
CA THR A 38 26.20 -0.42 -12.23
C THR A 38 26.89 -1.16 -11.08
N HIS A 39 28.12 -1.62 -11.30
CA HIS A 39 29.18 -1.68 -10.27
C HIS A 39 30.55 -1.60 -10.98
N LEU A 40 30.96 -0.38 -11.30
CA LEU A 40 32.37 -0.02 -11.50
C LEU A 40 32.63 1.17 -10.59
N GLY A 41 32.88 0.87 -9.32
CA GLY A 41 33.42 1.81 -8.35
C GLY A 41 34.94 1.70 -8.37
N ALA A 42 35.59 2.81 -8.67
CA ALA A 42 37.04 2.97 -8.64
C ALA A 42 37.56 2.88 -7.20
N THR A 43 38.42 1.90 -6.93
CA THR A 43 39.36 1.93 -5.81
C THR A 43 40.73 2.27 -6.36
N THR A 44 41.18 3.50 -6.10
CA THR A 44 42.58 3.89 -6.26
C THR A 44 43.38 3.37 -5.07
N SER A 45 44.21 2.36 -5.31
CA SER A 45 45.33 2.00 -4.43
C SER A 45 46.63 2.12 -5.24
N PRO A 46 47.67 2.80 -4.74
CA PRO A 46 48.96 2.83 -5.40
C PRO A 46 49.84 1.67 -4.91
N GLY A 47 50.51 1.00 -5.84
CA GLY A 47 51.70 0.19 -5.57
C GLY A 47 51.55 -1.30 -5.82
N GLY A 48 52.25 -1.79 -6.85
CA GLY A 48 52.50 -3.21 -7.07
C GLY A 48 52.57 -3.60 -8.54
N ASN A 49 53.76 -3.46 -9.13
CA ASN A 49 54.11 -4.11 -10.40
C ASN A 49 54.10 -5.64 -10.20
N ASP A 50 53.53 -6.38 -11.14
CA ASP A 50 54.29 -7.23 -12.07
C ASP A 50 53.35 -8.17 -12.85
N ASP A 51 53.58 -8.15 -14.16
CA ASP A 51 53.25 -9.08 -15.22
C ASP A 51 52.53 -10.40 -14.87
N GLN A 52 51.37 -10.61 -15.50
CA GLN A 52 51.27 -11.72 -16.46
C GLN A 52 50.03 -11.60 -17.36
N ASP A 53 50.36 -11.56 -18.65
CA ASP A 53 49.54 -11.53 -19.83
C ASP A 53 48.86 -12.89 -20.06
N ALA A 54 47.52 -12.92 -20.05
CA ALA A 54 46.73 -14.04 -20.54
C ALA A 54 45.43 -13.51 -21.15
N GLY A 55 45.38 -13.51 -22.48
CA GLY A 55 44.34 -12.93 -23.31
C GLY A 55 42.93 -13.43 -22.97
N SER A 56 42.19 -12.62 -22.21
CA SER A 56 40.74 -12.74 -22.09
C SER A 56 40.09 -12.15 -23.34
N ARG A 57 39.80 -13.01 -24.32
CA ARG A 57 38.92 -12.70 -25.46
C ARG A 57 37.57 -12.24 -24.91
N ARG A 58 37.39 -10.92 -24.80
CA ARG A 58 36.08 -10.29 -24.61
C ARG A 58 35.20 -10.69 -25.79
N SER A 59 34.33 -11.67 -25.58
CA SER A 59 33.29 -12.01 -26.56
C SER A 59 32.50 -10.73 -26.87
N PRO A 60 32.28 -10.37 -28.14
CA PRO A 60 31.41 -9.27 -28.47
C PRO A 60 29.98 -9.72 -28.15
N SER A 61 29.56 -9.51 -26.90
CA SER A 61 28.15 -9.52 -26.54
C SER A 61 27.55 -8.29 -27.21
N ALA A 62 27.26 -8.43 -28.51
CA ALA A 62 26.40 -7.52 -29.24
C ALA A 62 25.12 -7.42 -28.43
N ARG A 63 25.04 -6.36 -27.61
CA ARG A 63 23.97 -6.07 -26.67
C ARG A 63 22.67 -6.24 -27.46
N ARG A 64 21.90 -7.29 -27.13
CA ARG A 64 20.60 -7.59 -27.74
C ARG A 64 19.63 -6.46 -27.42
N ARG A 65 19.78 -5.31 -28.07
CA ARG A 65 18.89 -4.17 -27.94
C ARG A 65 17.54 -4.57 -28.51
N GLY A 66 16.54 -4.66 -27.62
CA GLY A 66 15.13 -4.62 -27.98
C GLY A 66 14.62 -5.85 -28.73
N LYS A 67 14.98 -7.06 -28.31
CA LYS A 67 14.18 -8.22 -28.73
C LYS A 67 12.76 -8.00 -28.20
N ARG A 68 11.79 -7.84 -29.12
CA ARG A 68 10.38 -7.72 -28.76
C ARG A 68 9.90 -9.08 -28.27
N SER A 69 9.33 -9.15 -27.08
CA SER A 69 8.71 -10.37 -26.58
C SER A 69 7.57 -10.78 -27.53
N PRO A 70 7.61 -11.98 -28.15
CA PRO A 70 6.55 -12.45 -29.03
C PRO A 70 5.18 -12.48 -28.33
N LYS A 71 5.16 -12.75 -27.03
CA LYS A 71 3.95 -12.74 -26.20
C LYS A 71 3.33 -11.35 -26.12
N VAL A 72 4.14 -10.31 -25.90
CA VAL A 72 3.68 -8.92 -25.84
C VAL A 72 3.13 -8.47 -27.20
N VAL A 73 3.80 -8.85 -28.29
CA VAL A 73 3.35 -8.56 -29.65
C VAL A 73 2.01 -9.25 -29.95
N ALA A 74 1.87 -10.52 -29.57
CA ALA A 74 0.64 -11.28 -29.74
C ALA A 74 -0.51 -10.69 -28.91
N ALA A 75 -0.26 -10.35 -27.63
CA ALA A 75 -1.25 -9.74 -26.75
C ALA A 75 -1.73 -8.38 -27.28
N ALA A 76 -0.80 -7.50 -27.70
CA ALA A 76 -1.17 -6.23 -28.31
C ALA A 76 -2.02 -6.43 -29.58
N SER A 77 -1.67 -7.41 -30.42
CA SER A 77 -2.42 -7.76 -31.63
C SER A 77 -3.84 -8.26 -31.31
N ILE A 78 -3.99 -9.13 -30.31
CA ILE A 78 -5.29 -9.61 -29.84
C ILE A 78 -6.14 -8.44 -29.34
N MET A 79 -5.57 -7.54 -28.54
CA MET A 79 -6.30 -6.37 -28.03
C MET A 79 -6.76 -5.44 -29.15
N PHE A 80 -5.96 -5.28 -30.22
CA PHE A 80 -6.37 -4.54 -31.41
C PHE A 80 -7.52 -5.21 -32.15
N LEU A 81 -7.46 -6.54 -32.34
CA LEU A 81 -8.53 -7.30 -32.98
C LEU A 81 -9.82 -7.23 -32.16
N LEU A 82 -9.74 -7.36 -30.83
CA LEU A 82 -10.86 -7.23 -29.92
C LEU A 82 -11.50 -5.84 -29.97
N PHE A 83 -10.69 -4.78 -30.09
CA PHE A 83 -11.19 -3.42 -30.28
C PHE A 83 -11.87 -3.24 -31.65
N GLY A 84 -11.32 -3.84 -32.70
CA GLY A 84 -11.91 -3.85 -34.04
C GLY A 84 -13.26 -4.56 -34.10
N GLN A 85 -13.42 -5.64 -33.33
CA GLN A 85 -14.70 -6.36 -33.22
C GLN A 85 -15.70 -5.64 -32.32
N ASN A 86 -15.25 -5.07 -31.19
CA ASN A 86 -16.10 -4.36 -30.25
C ASN A 86 -15.39 -3.11 -29.71
N ARG A 87 -15.92 -1.94 -30.05
CA ARG A 87 -15.38 -0.64 -29.64
C ARG A 87 -15.37 -0.43 -28.12
N LEU A 88 -16.13 -1.23 -27.36
CA LEU A 88 -16.09 -1.21 -25.88
C LEU A 88 -14.77 -1.76 -25.34
N ASN A 89 -14.03 -2.56 -26.10
CA ASN A 89 -12.70 -3.07 -25.75
C ASN A 89 -11.59 -2.03 -26.02
N SER A 90 -11.82 -0.76 -25.69
CA SER A 90 -10.89 0.34 -26.02
C SER A 90 -9.76 0.53 -25.00
N ARG A 91 -9.65 -0.32 -23.97
CA ARG A 91 -8.71 -0.12 -22.86
C ARG A 91 -7.27 -0.05 -23.34
N PHE A 92 -6.87 -0.95 -24.25
CA PHE A 92 -5.52 -0.93 -24.81
C PHE A 92 -5.25 0.34 -25.62
N SER A 93 -6.12 0.67 -26.58
CA SER A 93 -5.98 1.86 -27.43
C SER A 93 -6.04 3.17 -26.63
N LEU A 94 -6.80 3.21 -25.53
CA LEU A 94 -6.84 4.31 -24.55
C LEU A 94 -5.49 4.45 -23.83
N SER A 95 -4.97 3.35 -23.27
CA SER A 95 -3.67 3.34 -22.59
C SER A 95 -2.54 3.75 -23.52
N LEU A 96 -2.50 3.22 -24.75
CA LEU A 96 -1.49 3.60 -25.74
C LEU A 96 -1.63 5.08 -26.15
N GLY A 97 -2.86 5.56 -26.37
CA GLY A 97 -3.10 6.97 -26.70
C GLY A 97 -2.67 7.93 -25.60
N MET A 98 -2.95 7.60 -24.33
CA MET A 98 -2.49 8.35 -23.17
C MET A 98 -0.96 8.34 -23.05
N PHE A 99 -0.32 7.18 -23.28
CA PHE A 99 1.13 7.05 -23.27
C PHE A 99 1.80 7.89 -24.37
N LEU A 100 1.28 7.83 -25.60
CA LEU A 100 1.79 8.62 -26.72
C LEU A 100 1.66 10.13 -26.44
N PHE A 101 0.54 10.56 -25.89
CA PHE A 101 0.33 11.94 -25.47
C PHE A 101 1.31 12.37 -24.38
N ALA A 102 1.48 11.56 -23.32
CA ALA A 102 2.42 11.83 -22.23
C ALA A 102 3.88 11.91 -22.73
N SER A 103 4.22 11.09 -23.73
CA SER A 103 5.51 11.10 -24.43
C SER A 103 5.69 12.27 -25.40
N ARG A 104 4.72 13.21 -25.45
CA ARG A 104 4.70 14.37 -26.36
C ARG A 104 4.78 13.97 -27.85
N THR A 105 4.20 12.83 -28.20
CA THR A 105 4.12 12.40 -29.60
C THR A 105 3.35 13.42 -30.42
N GLY A 106 3.85 13.75 -31.61
CA GLY A 106 3.22 14.72 -32.49
C GLY A 106 1.78 14.32 -32.86
N ARG A 107 0.87 15.29 -32.86
CA ARG A 107 -0.58 15.08 -33.12
C ARG A 107 -0.85 14.26 -34.37
N ARG A 108 -0.13 14.52 -35.48
CA ARG A 108 -0.29 13.79 -36.75
C ARG A 108 -0.03 12.29 -36.61
N VAL A 109 0.97 11.89 -35.83
CA VAL A 109 1.31 10.47 -35.60
C VAL A 109 0.18 9.79 -34.82
N MET A 110 -0.31 10.45 -33.76
CA MET A 110 -1.45 9.94 -33.01
C MET A 110 -2.72 9.84 -33.86
N GLU A 111 -2.98 10.80 -34.75
CA GLU A 111 -4.11 10.75 -35.67
C GLU A 111 -4.01 9.56 -36.64
N VAL A 112 -2.83 9.32 -37.23
CA VAL A 112 -2.58 8.15 -38.09
C VAL A 112 -2.81 6.85 -37.32
N LEU A 113 -2.20 6.70 -36.14
CA LEU A 113 -2.38 5.51 -35.30
C LEU A 113 -3.84 5.33 -34.87
N SER A 114 -4.58 6.42 -34.65
CA SER A 114 -5.99 6.33 -34.30
C SER A 114 -6.88 5.89 -35.47
N ARG A 115 -6.56 6.31 -36.70
CA ARG A 115 -7.24 5.83 -37.91
C ARG A 115 -6.97 4.34 -38.17
N LEU A 116 -5.81 3.84 -37.76
CA LEU A 116 -5.47 2.41 -37.80
C LEU A 116 -6.10 1.60 -36.65
N GLY A 117 -6.85 2.24 -35.73
CA GLY A 117 -7.43 1.58 -34.56
C GLY A 117 -6.42 1.23 -33.45
N LEU A 118 -5.15 1.63 -33.61
CA LEU A 118 -4.07 1.32 -32.67
C LEU A 118 -4.11 2.21 -31.42
N SER A 119 -4.62 3.43 -31.55
CA SER A 119 -4.72 4.41 -30.46
C SER A 119 -6.10 5.07 -30.49
N ILE A 120 -6.49 5.71 -29.38
CA ILE A 120 -7.59 6.68 -29.43
C ILE A 120 -7.13 7.97 -30.12
N ALA A 121 -8.08 8.74 -30.66
CA ALA A 121 -7.81 10.02 -31.29
C ALA A 121 -7.25 11.05 -30.29
N TYR A 122 -6.42 11.97 -30.77
CA TYR A 122 -5.85 13.04 -29.94
C TYR A 122 -6.93 13.85 -29.20
N LEU A 123 -8.05 14.16 -29.88
CA LEU A 123 -9.18 14.85 -29.26
C LEU A 123 -9.82 14.02 -28.14
N THR A 124 -9.91 12.70 -28.30
CA THR A 124 -10.39 11.80 -27.24
C THR A 124 -9.47 11.83 -26.03
N VAL A 125 -8.14 11.81 -26.23
CA VAL A 125 -7.17 11.97 -25.12
C VAL A 125 -7.39 13.30 -24.40
N ALA A 126 -7.53 14.40 -25.16
CA ALA A 126 -7.81 15.71 -24.57
C ALA A 126 -9.14 15.72 -23.80
N THR A 127 -10.19 15.07 -24.30
CA THR A 127 -11.47 14.92 -23.60
C THR A 127 -11.31 14.08 -22.33
N VAL A 128 -10.60 12.96 -22.38
CA VAL A 128 -10.29 12.13 -21.20
C VAL A 128 -9.54 12.95 -20.16
N LEU A 129 -8.54 13.74 -20.55
CA LEU A 129 -7.83 14.62 -19.63
C LEU A 129 -8.73 15.70 -19.01
N ARG A 130 -9.65 16.29 -19.79
CA ARG A 130 -10.66 17.22 -19.26
C ARG A 130 -11.59 16.50 -18.28
N SER A 131 -12.06 15.29 -18.62
CA SER A 131 -12.89 14.47 -17.74
C SER A 131 -12.16 14.08 -16.46
N VAL A 132 -10.87 13.75 -16.51
CA VAL A 132 -10.03 13.49 -15.34
C VAL A 132 -9.87 14.76 -14.50
N LYS A 133 -9.68 15.92 -15.13
CA LYS A 133 -9.64 17.22 -14.42
C LYS A 133 -10.97 17.52 -13.73
N ASP A 134 -12.09 17.27 -14.38
CA ASP A 134 -13.42 17.48 -13.80
C ASP A 134 -13.75 16.43 -12.74
N LEU A 135 -13.32 15.19 -12.92
CA LEU A 135 -13.38 14.15 -11.90
C LEU A 135 -12.55 14.57 -10.68
N SER A 136 -11.35 15.12 -10.86
CA SER A 136 -10.52 15.66 -9.77
C SER A 136 -11.22 16.81 -9.04
N LYS A 137 -11.89 17.73 -9.75
CA LYS A 137 -12.73 18.77 -9.11
C LYS A 137 -13.89 18.15 -8.31
N LYS A 138 -14.61 17.18 -8.89
CA LYS A 138 -15.72 16.49 -8.23
C LYS A 138 -15.24 15.70 -7.00
N CYS A 139 -14.10 15.02 -7.09
CA CYS A 139 -13.46 14.33 -5.98
C CYS A 139 -13.04 15.30 -4.89
N ARG A 140 -12.47 16.47 -5.22
CA ARG A 140 -12.16 17.51 -4.23
C ARG A 140 -13.41 18.05 -3.54
N LYS A 141 -14.48 18.32 -4.30
CA LYS A 141 -15.76 18.75 -3.73
C LYS A 141 -16.31 17.68 -2.80
N ARG A 142 -16.37 16.42 -3.26
CA ARG A 142 -16.81 15.29 -2.44
C ARG A 142 -15.95 15.11 -1.19
N ALA A 143 -14.63 15.21 -1.32
CA ALA A 143 -13.71 15.15 -0.21
C ALA A 143 -14.00 16.25 0.80
N ARG A 144 -14.18 17.51 0.36
CA ARG A 144 -14.58 18.63 1.22
C ARG A 144 -15.93 18.40 1.90
N ASP A 145 -16.94 18.00 1.14
CA ASP A 145 -18.31 17.81 1.64
C ASP A 145 -18.33 16.68 2.67
N THR A 146 -17.61 15.58 2.41
CA THR A 146 -17.39 14.51 3.39
C THR A 146 -16.61 15.02 4.58
N PHE A 147 -15.57 15.82 4.38
CA PHE A 147 -14.72 16.30 5.47
C PHE A 147 -15.49 17.17 6.45
N LEU A 148 -16.39 18.02 5.97
CA LEU A 148 -17.19 18.93 6.80
C LEU A 148 -18.37 18.23 7.50
N ASP A 149 -18.55 16.94 7.28
CA ASP A 149 -19.58 16.15 7.93
C ASP A 149 -19.16 15.86 9.38
N GLN A 150 -19.72 16.60 10.33
CA GLN A 150 -19.46 16.45 11.77
C GLN A 150 -19.86 15.08 12.31
N SER A 151 -20.69 14.32 11.58
CA SER A 151 -21.06 12.95 11.95
C SER A 151 -19.99 11.92 11.58
N LYS A 152 -18.81 12.35 11.12
CA LYS A 152 -17.73 11.47 10.68
C LYS A 152 -16.39 11.95 11.22
N CYS A 153 -15.53 10.98 11.52
CA CYS A 153 -14.13 11.24 11.81
C CYS A 153 -13.28 10.88 10.59
N HIS A 154 -12.21 11.66 10.36
CA HIS A 154 -11.35 11.52 9.20
C HIS A 154 -9.88 11.37 9.59
N ILE A 155 -9.20 10.45 8.93
CA ILE A 155 -7.75 10.37 8.95
C ILE A 155 -7.21 11.13 7.73
N PHE A 156 -6.34 12.10 7.98
CA PHE A 156 -5.52 12.73 6.98
C PHE A 156 -4.18 12.00 6.91
N GLY A 157 -4.00 11.17 5.88
CA GLY A 157 -2.74 10.48 5.60
C GLY A 157 -2.07 11.03 4.36
N TYR A 158 -0.78 11.33 4.45
CA TYR A 158 -0.03 11.87 3.32
C TYR A 158 1.34 11.25 3.22
N ASP A 159 1.78 10.91 2.01
CA ASP A 159 3.09 10.32 1.79
C ASP A 159 3.80 10.86 0.55
N ASN A 160 5.10 10.61 0.49
CA ASN A 160 5.96 10.99 -0.61
C ASN A 160 5.83 9.99 -1.75
N ILE A 161 5.62 10.50 -2.95
CA ILE A 161 5.82 9.79 -4.19
C ILE A 161 7.17 10.23 -4.75
N ASN A 162 8.17 9.36 -4.59
CA ASN A 162 9.48 9.54 -5.19
C ASN A 162 9.54 8.77 -6.52
N TRP A 163 9.95 9.43 -7.59
CA TRP A 163 10.22 8.76 -8.86
C TRP A 163 11.51 9.26 -9.49
N GLN A 164 12.25 8.33 -10.09
CA GLN A 164 13.54 8.62 -10.69
C GLN A 164 13.34 9.01 -12.14
N GLN A 165 13.61 10.27 -12.47
CA GLN A 165 13.63 10.71 -13.86
C GLN A 165 14.99 10.36 -14.46
N LYS A 166 15.09 9.14 -15.03
CA LYS A 166 16.28 8.68 -15.75
C LYS A 166 16.50 9.54 -16.98
N ILE A 167 17.66 10.21 -17.06
CA ILE A 167 18.07 10.92 -18.26
C ILE A 167 18.81 9.93 -19.16
N ARG A 168 18.25 9.68 -20.36
CA ARG A 168 18.79 8.71 -21.32
C ARG A 168 20.20 9.05 -21.79
N ASN A 169 20.46 10.34 -22.04
CA ASN A 169 21.75 10.85 -22.44
C ASN A 169 22.30 11.69 -21.28
N LYS A 170 22.98 11.04 -20.34
CA LYS A 170 23.66 11.75 -19.25
C LYS A 170 24.74 12.65 -19.87
N THR A 171 24.62 13.95 -19.68
CA THR A 171 25.68 14.93 -20.00
C THR A 171 26.24 15.46 -18.68
N GLY A 172 27.38 16.15 -18.71
CA GLY A 172 27.91 16.81 -17.50
C GLY A 172 26.90 17.75 -16.82
N SER A 173 25.93 18.28 -17.57
CA SER A 173 24.85 19.15 -17.08
C SER A 173 23.53 18.43 -16.79
N SER A 174 23.37 17.17 -17.20
CA SER A 174 22.10 16.45 -17.12
C SER A 174 22.31 15.10 -16.45
N THR A 175 22.10 15.06 -15.14
CA THR A 175 22.13 13.83 -14.33
C THR A 175 20.72 13.34 -14.04
N THR A 176 20.60 12.05 -13.75
CA THR A 176 19.34 11.47 -13.28
C THR A 176 18.86 12.21 -12.03
N VAL A 177 17.64 12.76 -12.07
CA VAL A 177 17.07 13.54 -10.97
C VAL A 177 16.02 12.72 -10.24
N MET A 178 16.14 12.66 -8.91
CA MET A 178 15.05 12.18 -8.06
C MET A 178 14.00 13.28 -7.98
N ARG A 179 12.78 12.99 -8.44
CA ARG A 179 11.64 13.87 -8.28
C ARG A 179 10.83 13.36 -7.09
N ALA A 180 10.31 14.29 -6.30
CA ALA A 180 9.42 14.02 -5.18
C ALA A 180 8.13 14.81 -5.39
N ALA A 181 7.02 14.23 -4.96
CA ALA A 181 5.75 14.90 -4.83
C ALA A 181 4.98 14.31 -3.66
N VAL A 182 4.02 15.05 -3.12
CA VAL A 182 3.24 14.61 -1.96
C VAL A 182 1.86 14.19 -2.42
N HIS A 183 1.47 12.96 -2.10
CA HIS A 183 0.13 12.45 -2.30
C HIS A 183 -0.60 12.33 -0.96
N VAL A 184 -1.83 12.83 -0.91
CA VAL A 184 -2.70 12.71 0.26
C VAL A 184 -3.89 11.83 -0.06
N ALA A 185 -4.28 11.04 0.92
CA ALA A 185 -5.56 10.38 0.99
C ALA A 185 -6.27 10.75 2.29
N LEU A 186 -7.57 11.01 2.19
CA LEU A 186 -8.45 11.07 3.35
C LEU A 186 -9.10 9.71 3.53
N TYR A 187 -9.12 9.22 4.76
CA TYR A 187 -9.82 7.99 5.13
C TYR A 187 -10.99 8.35 6.03
N GLU A 188 -12.19 7.92 5.67
CA GLU A 188 -13.35 7.98 6.58
C GLU A 188 -13.22 6.84 7.58
N ILE A 189 -13.22 7.19 8.87
CA ILE A 189 -13.23 6.23 9.96
C ILE A 189 -14.68 5.77 10.14
N ASP A 190 -14.89 4.46 10.15
CA ASP A 190 -16.17 3.90 10.57
C ASP A 190 -16.15 3.80 12.10
N PRO A 191 -16.89 4.64 12.83
CA PRO A 191 -16.87 4.66 14.29
C PRO A 191 -17.45 3.38 14.89
N SER A 192 -18.13 2.54 14.10
CA SER A 192 -18.56 1.22 14.56
C SER A 192 -17.40 0.27 14.90
N THR A 193 -16.15 0.67 14.61
CA THR A 193 -14.94 -0.07 15.02
C THR A 193 -14.51 0.16 16.46
N GLN A 194 -15.06 1.14 17.19
CA GLN A 194 -14.74 1.33 18.62
C GLN A 194 -15.19 0.12 19.44
N ILE A 195 -14.34 -0.28 20.40
CA ILE A 195 -14.70 -1.27 21.42
C ILE A 195 -15.79 -0.63 22.32
N LYS A 196 -16.90 -1.33 22.52
CA LYS A 196 -18.09 -0.96 23.27
C LYS A 196 -18.31 -2.05 24.30
N GLU A 197 -18.57 -1.67 25.54
CA GLU A 197 -18.83 -2.66 26.59
C GLU A 197 -20.08 -3.51 26.27
N GLY A 198 -19.96 -4.83 26.43
CA GLY A 198 -21.08 -5.77 26.40
C GLY A 198 -21.30 -6.53 25.08
N PRO A 199 -22.39 -7.32 24.99
CA PRO A 199 -22.70 -8.22 23.86
C PRO A 199 -23.15 -7.51 22.56
N GLN A 200 -22.97 -6.18 22.47
CA GLN A 200 -23.42 -5.37 21.34
C GLN A 200 -22.39 -5.24 20.20
N HIS A 201 -21.25 -5.93 20.32
CA HIS A 201 -20.25 -6.00 19.28
C HIS A 201 -20.67 -6.88 18.11
N SER A 202 -20.56 -6.36 16.88
CA SER A 202 -20.76 -7.17 15.68
C SER A 202 -19.62 -8.19 15.54
N VAL A 203 -19.91 -9.44 15.90
CA VAL A 203 -18.98 -10.57 15.85
C VAL A 203 -18.77 -11.01 14.40
N ARG A 204 -17.51 -11.21 13.95
CA ARG A 204 -17.27 -11.93 12.68
C ARG A 204 -17.74 -13.38 12.79
N HIS A 205 -18.14 -13.91 11.65
CA HIS A 205 -18.42 -15.32 11.42
C HIS A 205 -17.16 -16.18 11.74
N PRO A 206 -17.30 -17.32 12.46
CA PRO A 206 -16.18 -18.21 12.84
C PRO A 206 -15.26 -18.61 11.69
N ARG A 207 -15.85 -18.80 10.50
CA ARG A 207 -15.11 -19.16 9.28
C ARG A 207 -14.00 -18.19 8.86
N VAL A 208 -14.10 -16.90 9.19
CA VAL A 208 -13.00 -15.94 8.90
C VAL A 208 -11.81 -16.15 9.84
N LEU A 209 -12.06 -16.58 11.08
CA LEU A 209 -10.99 -16.96 12.01
C LEU A 209 -10.38 -18.30 11.56
N GLU A 210 -11.19 -19.24 11.11
CA GLU A 210 -10.75 -20.52 10.55
C GLU A 210 -9.88 -20.33 9.28
N ASP A 211 -10.29 -19.45 8.36
CA ASP A 211 -9.53 -19.14 7.14
C ASP A 211 -8.21 -18.39 7.44
N MET A 212 -8.18 -17.53 8.48
CA MET A 212 -6.99 -16.75 8.84
C MET A 212 -6.00 -17.51 9.74
N LEU A 213 -6.50 -18.36 10.62
CA LEU A 213 -5.71 -19.00 11.69
C LEU A 213 -5.53 -20.51 11.48
N GLY A 214 -6.19 -21.08 10.47
CA GLY A 214 -6.23 -22.52 10.19
C GLY A 214 -7.27 -23.24 11.05
N ALA A 215 -7.71 -24.42 10.57
CA ALA A 215 -8.67 -25.28 11.27
C ALA A 215 -8.15 -25.79 12.64
N ASP A 216 -6.83 -25.72 12.84
CA ASP A 216 -6.11 -26.34 13.95
C ASP A 216 -6.01 -25.39 15.16
N MET A 217 -6.36 -24.12 14.99
CA MET A 217 -6.33 -23.12 16.05
C MET A 217 -7.59 -23.24 16.93
N PRO A 218 -7.45 -23.46 18.25
CA PRO A 218 -8.59 -23.63 19.13
C PRO A 218 -9.46 -22.37 19.12
N VAL A 219 -10.74 -22.57 18.78
CA VAL A 219 -11.77 -21.52 18.77
C VAL A 219 -11.79 -20.83 20.15
N PRO A 220 -11.86 -19.49 20.22
CA PRO A 220 -11.93 -18.78 21.50
C PRO A 220 -13.06 -19.35 22.38
N SER A 221 -12.79 -19.46 23.68
CA SER A 221 -13.66 -20.01 24.74
C SER A 221 -15.16 -19.78 24.52
N THR A 222 -15.94 -20.86 24.69
CA THR A 222 -17.36 -21.00 24.37
C THR A 222 -18.33 -20.39 25.38
N THR A 223 -17.93 -19.41 26.20
CA THR A 223 -18.94 -18.57 26.88
C THR A 223 -19.63 -17.74 25.79
N ARG A 224 -20.72 -18.31 25.29
CA ARG A 224 -21.36 -18.02 24.01
C ARG A 224 -22.23 -16.77 24.15
N THR A 225 -21.66 -15.59 23.92
CA THR A 225 -22.40 -14.32 23.73
C THR A 225 -22.85 -14.11 22.28
N SER A 226 -22.69 -15.13 21.43
CA SER A 226 -23.17 -15.07 20.05
C SER A 226 -24.70 -15.09 20.00
N MET A 227 -25.32 -13.98 19.58
CA MET A 227 -26.77 -13.86 19.32
C MET A 227 -27.27 -14.70 18.12
N LEU A 228 -26.59 -15.80 17.76
CA LEU A 228 -26.71 -16.45 16.45
C LEU A 228 -27.23 -17.90 16.48
N THR A 229 -27.98 -18.31 17.50
CA THR A 229 -28.76 -19.55 17.38
C THR A 229 -30.13 -19.25 16.75
N GLY A 230 -30.40 -19.86 15.59
CA GLY A 230 -31.74 -19.87 14.96
C GLY A 230 -31.91 -19.04 13.69
N LEU A 231 -30.86 -18.40 13.17
CA LEU A 231 -30.96 -17.67 11.91
C LEU A 231 -30.74 -18.61 10.73
N GLY A 232 -31.72 -18.65 9.81
CA GLY A 232 -31.76 -19.53 8.64
C GLY A 232 -30.59 -19.36 7.66
N PRO A 233 -30.62 -20.04 6.49
CA PRO A 233 -29.48 -20.21 5.59
C PRO A 233 -28.87 -18.91 5.03
N ASN A 234 -29.53 -17.76 5.22
CA ASN A 234 -28.98 -16.44 4.93
C ASN A 234 -29.25 -15.46 6.08
N PRO A 235 -28.38 -15.41 7.11
CA PRO A 235 -28.58 -14.55 8.27
C PRO A 235 -28.23 -13.08 7.99
N TRP A 236 -27.70 -12.76 6.80
CA TRP A 236 -27.16 -11.43 6.51
C TRP A 236 -28.19 -10.30 6.64
N PRO A 237 -29.42 -10.37 6.12
CA PRO A 237 -30.39 -9.28 6.30
C PRO A 237 -30.73 -9.02 7.77
N ALA A 238 -30.93 -10.08 8.55
CA ALA A 238 -31.23 -10.00 9.99
C ALA A 238 -30.05 -9.47 10.81
N LEU A 239 -28.81 -9.80 10.44
CA LEU A 239 -27.61 -9.28 11.10
C LEU A 239 -27.24 -7.86 10.66
N ARG A 240 -27.60 -7.50 9.43
CA ARG A 240 -27.42 -6.14 8.91
C ARG A 240 -28.39 -5.17 9.56
N ALA A 241 -29.61 -5.58 9.92
CA ALA A 241 -30.62 -4.66 10.45
C ALA A 241 -30.19 -3.94 11.75
N PRO A 242 -29.73 -4.61 12.84
CA PRO A 242 -29.26 -3.92 14.05
C PRO A 242 -28.02 -3.06 13.77
N ARG A 243 -27.14 -3.50 12.87
CA ARG A 243 -25.95 -2.76 12.45
C ARG A 243 -26.31 -1.50 11.67
N ASP A 244 -27.24 -1.61 10.74
CA ASP A 244 -27.71 -0.49 9.93
C ASP A 244 -28.57 0.46 10.77
N GLU A 245 -29.24 -0.02 11.83
CA GLU A 245 -29.81 0.82 12.89
C GLU A 245 -28.74 1.54 13.71
N LEU A 246 -27.66 0.86 14.14
CA LEU A 246 -26.54 1.51 14.84
C LEU A 246 -25.83 2.55 13.99
N ARG A 247 -25.80 2.38 12.66
CA ARG A 247 -25.29 3.38 11.70
C ARG A 247 -26.22 4.56 11.49
N LYS A 248 -27.53 4.36 11.72
CA LYS A 248 -28.52 5.43 11.74
C LYS A 248 -28.50 6.18 13.06
N LYS A 249 -27.99 5.57 14.15
CA LYS A 249 -27.75 6.31 15.39
C LYS A 249 -26.69 7.36 15.09
N PRO A 250 -26.98 8.65 15.32
CA PRO A 250 -25.97 9.67 15.23
C PRO A 250 -24.81 9.29 16.16
N LEU A 251 -23.59 9.54 15.73
CA LEU A 251 -22.48 9.56 16.67
C LEU A 251 -22.83 10.51 17.81
N THR A 252 -22.25 10.29 18.98
CA THR A 252 -22.21 11.35 19.98
C THR A 252 -21.70 12.60 19.28
N ASP A 253 -22.40 13.73 19.44
CA ASP A 253 -22.19 14.95 18.65
C ASP A 253 -20.75 15.53 18.74
N ASN A 254 -19.89 14.92 19.56
CA ASN A 254 -18.51 15.31 19.82
C ASN A 254 -17.54 14.11 19.79
N LEU A 255 -17.54 13.28 18.74
CA LEU A 255 -16.51 12.24 18.60
C LEU A 255 -15.16 12.90 18.30
N HIS A 256 -14.25 12.95 19.28
CA HIS A 256 -12.93 13.51 19.09
C HIS A 256 -12.01 12.46 18.44
N PRO A 257 -11.06 12.85 17.56
CA PRO A 257 -10.11 11.92 16.95
C PRO A 257 -9.35 11.02 17.92
N SER A 258 -9.11 11.49 19.15
CA SER A 258 -8.48 10.69 20.21
C SER A 258 -9.32 9.49 20.64
N ASP A 259 -10.64 9.57 20.50
CA ASP A 259 -11.56 8.52 20.94
C ASP A 259 -11.46 7.28 20.04
N VAL A 260 -10.81 7.41 18.88
CA VAL A 260 -10.54 6.30 17.95
C VAL A 260 -9.18 5.65 18.23
N LEU A 261 -8.30 6.32 18.98
CA LEU A 261 -7.04 5.74 19.41
C LEU A 261 -7.28 4.76 20.55
N CYS A 262 -6.42 3.74 20.66
CA CYS A 262 -6.46 2.82 21.79
C CYS A 262 -6.24 3.61 23.08
N GLY A 263 -7.20 3.54 24.00
CA GLY A 263 -7.05 4.07 25.35
C GLY A 263 -6.25 3.14 26.24
N GLU A 264 -5.97 3.57 27.47
CA GLU A 264 -5.27 2.76 28.47
C GLU A 264 -5.93 1.40 28.72
N GLN A 265 -7.27 1.36 28.71
CA GLN A 265 -8.04 0.12 28.85
C GLN A 265 -7.86 -0.81 27.65
N ASP A 266 -7.87 -0.27 26.43
CA ASP A 266 -7.62 -1.04 25.21
C ASP A 266 -6.19 -1.60 25.22
N GLU A 267 -5.21 -0.79 25.61
CA GLU A 267 -3.81 -1.20 25.74
C GLU A 267 -3.64 -2.31 26.79
N GLU A 268 -4.28 -2.18 27.96
CA GLU A 268 -4.27 -3.21 28.99
C GLU A 268 -4.91 -4.51 28.48
N GLN A 269 -6.02 -4.41 27.75
CA GLN A 269 -6.70 -5.57 27.16
C GLN A 269 -5.85 -6.24 26.08
N ILE A 270 -5.21 -5.47 25.19
CA ILE A 270 -4.28 -5.96 24.17
C ILE A 270 -3.08 -6.64 24.85
N LEU A 271 -2.50 -6.04 25.89
CA LEU A 271 -1.39 -6.61 26.63
C LEU A 271 -1.78 -7.93 27.30
N LYS A 272 -2.94 -7.99 27.96
CA LYS A 272 -3.48 -9.22 28.55
C LYS A 272 -3.67 -10.32 27.49
N ALA A 273 -4.16 -9.97 26.29
CA ALA A 273 -4.28 -10.91 25.18
C ALA A 273 -2.91 -11.43 24.72
N ILE A 274 -1.93 -10.55 24.49
CA ILE A 274 -0.57 -10.91 24.09
C ILE A 274 0.07 -11.85 25.12
N LEU A 275 0.00 -11.50 26.41
CA LEU A 275 0.58 -12.30 27.48
C LEU A 275 -0.09 -13.68 27.60
N SER A 276 -1.41 -13.75 27.46
CA SER A 276 -2.14 -15.03 27.46
C SER A 276 -1.72 -15.90 26.27
N HIS A 277 -1.66 -15.35 25.06
CA HIS A 277 -1.19 -16.08 23.87
C HIS A 277 0.26 -16.55 23.99
N ALA A 278 1.17 -15.69 24.47
CA ALA A 278 2.57 -16.04 24.68
C ALA A 278 2.74 -17.16 25.71
N ARG A 279 2.02 -17.08 26.84
CA ARG A 279 2.02 -18.11 27.89
C ARG A 279 1.45 -19.43 27.38
N LYS A 280 0.36 -19.40 26.61
CA LYS A 280 -0.23 -20.60 26.00
C LYS A 280 0.76 -21.28 25.04
N ALA A 281 1.39 -20.51 24.16
CA ALA A 281 2.40 -21.02 23.23
C ALA A 281 3.59 -21.64 23.99
N PHE A 282 4.08 -20.98 25.05
CA PHE A 282 5.15 -21.49 25.90
C PHE A 282 4.79 -22.82 26.56
N LEU A 283 3.60 -22.94 27.15
CA LEU A 283 3.18 -24.16 27.83
C LEU A 283 2.96 -25.33 26.86
N ILE A 284 2.46 -25.06 25.64
CA ILE A 284 2.37 -26.07 24.57
C ILE A 284 3.77 -26.56 24.20
N GLN A 285 4.73 -25.65 24.04
CA GLN A 285 6.11 -25.97 23.67
C GLN A 285 6.87 -26.70 24.80
N HIS A 286 6.56 -26.36 26.06
CA HIS A 286 7.22 -26.88 27.25
C HIS A 286 6.27 -27.72 28.12
N GLY A 287 5.48 -28.61 27.50
CA GLY A 287 4.51 -29.46 28.21
C GLY A 287 5.12 -30.37 29.30
N CYS A 288 6.46 -30.47 29.36
CA CYS A 288 7.17 -31.13 30.47
C CYS A 288 7.16 -30.31 31.77
N LEU A 289 7.00 -28.99 31.69
CA LEU A 289 6.85 -28.12 32.85
C LEU A 289 5.40 -28.23 33.32
N ARG A 290 5.17 -29.05 34.35
CA ARG A 290 3.87 -29.12 35.03
C ARG A 290 3.56 -27.77 35.65
N TYR A 291 2.63 -27.03 35.04
CA TYR A 291 2.18 -25.74 35.52
C TYR A 291 0.78 -25.90 36.10
N ASP A 292 0.67 -25.87 37.42
CA ASP A 292 -0.58 -26.22 38.13
C ASP A 292 -1.64 -25.11 38.09
N SER A 293 -1.24 -23.86 37.80
CA SER A 293 -2.22 -22.77 37.66
C SER A 293 -2.86 -22.76 36.27
N PRO A 294 -4.20 -22.73 36.17
CA PRO A 294 -4.88 -22.59 34.89
C PRO A 294 -4.40 -21.32 34.18
N VAL A 295 -4.19 -21.42 32.87
CA VAL A 295 -3.88 -20.26 32.04
C VAL A 295 -5.15 -19.42 31.96
N PRO A 296 -5.13 -18.15 32.38
CA PRO A 296 -6.29 -17.29 32.19
C PRO A 296 -6.60 -17.19 30.69
N GLU A 297 -7.85 -17.48 30.33
CA GLU A 297 -8.33 -17.34 28.97
C GLU A 297 -8.08 -15.90 28.49
N PRO A 298 -7.60 -15.71 27.24
CA PRO A 298 -7.37 -14.37 26.72
C PRO A 298 -8.68 -13.59 26.74
N PRO A 299 -8.65 -12.26 27.00
CA PRO A 299 -9.83 -11.44 26.78
C PRO A 299 -10.31 -11.64 25.34
N GLN A 300 -11.61 -11.83 25.17
CA GLN A 300 -12.19 -12.15 23.87
C GLN A 300 -11.94 -10.98 22.90
N ILE A 301 -11.15 -11.25 21.85
CA ILE A 301 -10.94 -10.29 20.77
C ILE A 301 -12.09 -10.46 19.77
N TRP A 302 -12.96 -9.45 19.72
CA TRP A 302 -14.04 -9.40 18.74
C TRP A 302 -13.46 -9.04 17.38
N PRO A 303 -13.54 -9.93 16.36
CA PRO A 303 -12.93 -9.60 15.09
C PRO A 303 -13.76 -8.51 14.40
N LEU A 304 -13.09 -7.41 14.00
CA LEU A 304 -13.74 -6.30 13.29
C LEU A 304 -14.27 -6.77 11.94
N ALA A 305 -15.54 -6.56 11.59
CA ALA A 305 -16.03 -6.92 10.25
C ALA A 305 -15.16 -6.27 9.15
N VAL A 306 -14.64 -7.08 8.20
CA VAL A 306 -13.85 -6.54 7.09
C VAL A 306 -14.74 -5.62 6.28
N THR A 307 -14.36 -4.35 6.18
CA THR A 307 -15.04 -3.39 5.32
C THR A 307 -14.01 -2.64 4.49
N LYS A 308 -14.39 -2.28 3.27
CA LYS A 308 -13.56 -1.43 2.43
C LYS A 308 -13.58 -0.02 3.02
N THR A 309 -12.45 0.43 3.53
CA THR A 309 -12.26 1.82 3.96
C THR A 309 -12.60 2.76 2.80
N LYS A 310 -13.41 3.78 3.06
CA LYS A 310 -13.68 4.81 2.06
C LYS A 310 -12.49 5.75 2.00
N VAL A 311 -11.86 5.81 0.82
CA VAL A 311 -10.66 6.60 0.57
C VAL A 311 -11.00 7.71 -0.42
N PHE A 312 -10.61 8.94 -0.09
CA PHE A 312 -10.76 10.11 -0.94
C PHE A 312 -9.37 10.64 -1.30
N PRO A 313 -8.84 10.30 -2.50
CA PRO A 313 -7.54 10.79 -2.92
C PRO A 313 -7.63 12.29 -3.22
N LEU A 314 -6.61 13.03 -2.78
CA LEU A 314 -6.47 14.47 -3.07
C LEU A 314 -5.42 14.70 -4.18
N PRO A 315 -5.40 15.89 -4.81
CA PRO A 315 -4.44 16.17 -5.87
C PRO A 315 -3.00 16.15 -5.36
N VAL A 316 -2.10 15.51 -6.11
CA VAL A 316 -0.66 15.48 -5.82
C VAL A 316 -0.08 16.90 -5.81
N LEU A 317 0.74 17.21 -4.80
CA LEU A 317 1.44 18.48 -4.68
C LEU A 317 2.92 18.34 -4.98
N ASN A 318 3.50 19.32 -5.67
CA ASN A 318 4.94 19.43 -5.87
C ASN A 318 5.56 20.24 -4.72
N VAL A 319 5.65 19.63 -3.54
CA VAL A 319 6.15 20.25 -2.31
C VAL A 319 7.22 19.35 -1.69
N ASP A 320 8.30 19.95 -1.19
CA ASP A 320 9.38 19.23 -0.53
C ASP A 320 9.07 18.95 0.95
N GLU A 321 8.37 17.85 1.22
CA GLU A 321 8.09 17.40 2.58
C GLU A 321 9.32 16.90 3.37
N SER A 322 10.53 16.90 2.78
CA SER A 322 11.74 16.62 3.58
C SER A 322 12.12 17.80 4.48
N SER A 323 11.59 18.99 4.21
CA SER A 323 11.81 20.22 4.96
C SER A 323 10.67 20.54 5.94
N VAL A 324 10.96 21.28 7.00
CA VAL A 324 9.92 21.80 7.91
C VAL A 324 8.94 22.69 7.16
N GLN A 325 9.46 23.59 6.30
CA GLN A 325 8.65 24.51 5.53
C GLN A 325 7.74 23.80 4.54
N GLY A 326 8.22 22.76 3.86
CA GLY A 326 7.39 21.99 2.95
C GLY A 326 6.28 21.22 3.65
N ASN A 327 6.52 20.68 4.85
CA ASN A 327 5.43 20.09 5.66
C ASN A 327 4.37 21.14 6.00
N LEU A 328 4.75 22.35 6.43
CA LEU A 328 3.78 23.44 6.65
C LEU A 328 3.00 23.79 5.38
N GLU A 329 3.69 23.84 4.24
CA GLU A 329 3.09 24.15 2.94
C GLU A 329 2.12 23.05 2.47
N VAL A 330 2.40 21.76 2.72
CA VAL A 330 1.46 20.65 2.45
C VAL A 330 0.12 20.92 3.12
N PHE A 331 0.12 21.22 4.43
CA PHE A 331 -1.12 21.49 5.17
C PHE A 331 -1.82 22.73 4.63
N LYS A 332 -1.08 23.81 4.35
CA LYS A 332 -1.65 25.06 3.82
C LYS A 332 -2.32 24.83 2.47
N GLN A 333 -1.64 24.14 1.57
CA GLN A 333 -2.17 23.82 0.25
C GLN A 333 -3.43 22.98 0.36
N TYR A 334 -3.44 21.88 1.12
CA TYR A 334 -4.63 21.03 1.20
C TYR A 334 -5.78 21.67 1.95
N PHE A 335 -5.56 22.21 3.16
CA PHE A 335 -6.63 22.72 4.00
C PHE A 335 -7.12 24.09 3.56
N ARG A 336 -6.23 25.06 3.30
CA ARG A 336 -6.64 26.42 2.93
C ARG A 336 -6.92 26.59 1.44
N THR A 337 -6.16 25.93 0.56
CA THR A 337 -6.29 26.13 -0.89
C THR A 337 -7.19 25.11 -1.58
N GLN A 338 -6.93 23.81 -1.41
CA GLN A 338 -7.63 22.75 -2.16
C GLN A 338 -9.02 22.46 -1.58
N LEU A 339 -9.08 22.20 -0.28
CA LEU A 339 -10.30 21.84 0.42
C LEU A 339 -11.00 23.04 1.02
N LYS A 340 -10.29 24.16 1.29
CA LYS A 340 -10.80 25.40 1.90
C LYS A 340 -11.53 25.18 3.25
N ILE A 341 -11.05 24.25 4.05
CA ILE A 341 -11.67 23.88 5.34
C ILE A 341 -11.45 25.01 6.36
N PRO A 342 -12.47 25.37 7.17
CA PRO A 342 -12.31 26.34 8.24
C PRO A 342 -11.28 25.90 9.28
N ASP A 343 -10.48 26.85 9.79
CA ASP A 343 -9.41 26.58 10.76
C ASP A 343 -9.92 25.95 12.07
N SER A 344 -11.16 26.24 12.48
CA SER A 344 -11.81 25.65 13.65
C SER A 344 -12.18 24.19 13.46
N PHE A 345 -12.46 23.78 12.23
CA PHE A 345 -12.97 22.43 11.96
C PHE A 345 -11.84 21.41 12.01
N TRP A 346 -10.75 21.67 11.28
CA TRP A 346 -9.74 20.64 11.07
C TRP A 346 -8.93 20.32 12.34
N SER A 347 -8.83 21.26 13.29
CA SER A 347 -8.09 21.01 14.53
C SER A 347 -8.77 20.00 15.44
N ASP A 348 -10.10 19.90 15.34
CA ASP A 348 -10.92 19.17 16.30
C ASP A 348 -11.50 17.88 15.71
N ASN A 349 -11.52 17.74 14.37
CA ASN A 349 -12.23 16.65 13.67
C ASN A 349 -11.30 15.74 12.83
N VAL A 350 -9.99 15.97 12.85
CA VAL A 350 -9.06 15.34 11.90
C VAL A 350 -7.90 14.69 12.62
N LEU A 351 -7.77 13.38 12.44
CA LEU A 351 -6.61 12.63 12.90
C LEU A 351 -5.47 12.72 11.88
N PHE A 352 -4.30 13.16 12.33
CA PHE A 352 -3.13 13.26 11.47
C PHE A 352 -2.29 12.00 11.56
N VAL A 353 -2.32 11.20 10.50
CA VAL A 353 -1.46 10.03 10.39
C VAL A 353 -0.28 10.38 9.51
N VAL A 354 0.88 10.43 10.14
CA VAL A 354 2.15 10.74 9.51
C VAL A 354 2.82 9.42 9.15
N PRO A 355 3.21 9.22 7.89
CA PRO A 355 3.74 7.95 7.44
C PRO A 355 5.01 7.59 8.20
N ASP A 356 6.06 8.41 8.13
CA ASP A 356 7.37 8.04 8.67
C ASP A 356 7.78 8.86 9.90
N ALA A 357 8.78 8.34 10.62
CA ALA A 357 9.35 8.99 11.79
C ALA A 357 10.07 10.31 11.44
N TYR A 358 10.63 10.41 10.23
CA TYR A 358 11.34 11.60 9.80
C TYR A 358 10.40 12.80 9.66
N LYS A 359 9.27 12.63 8.98
CA LYS A 359 8.18 13.60 8.87
C LYS A 359 7.59 13.95 10.21
N SER A 360 7.47 12.97 11.11
CA SER A 360 7.02 13.21 12.48
C SER A 360 7.96 14.19 13.21
N ILE A 361 9.28 14.06 13.02
CA ILE A 361 10.27 15.02 13.53
C ILE A 361 10.08 16.39 12.87
N LYS A 362 9.87 16.46 11.56
CA LYS A 362 9.66 17.73 10.84
C LYS A 362 8.40 18.47 11.28
N ILE A 363 7.31 17.75 11.52
CA ILE A 363 6.07 18.32 12.08
C ILE A 363 6.34 18.88 13.48
N LYS A 364 6.99 18.12 14.36
CA LYS A 364 7.35 18.58 15.72
C LYS A 364 8.26 19.82 15.69
N GLN A 365 9.21 19.86 14.74
CA GLN A 365 10.05 21.04 14.52
C GLN A 365 9.22 22.24 14.02
N GLY A 366 8.27 22.03 13.11
CA GLY A 366 7.33 23.06 12.66
C GLY A 366 6.48 23.60 13.80
N GLN A 367 5.95 22.72 14.66
CA GLN A 367 5.24 23.08 15.88
C GLN A 367 6.09 23.91 16.83
N LYS A 368 7.35 23.51 17.05
CA LYS A 368 8.28 24.26 17.90
C LYS A 368 8.56 25.65 17.32
N LEU A 369 8.78 25.75 16.01
CA LEU A 369 9.04 27.00 15.31
C LEU A 369 7.84 27.95 15.39
N ARG A 370 6.62 27.42 15.28
CA ARG A 370 5.36 28.16 15.27
C ARG A 370 4.74 28.37 16.66
N ARG A 371 5.37 27.85 17.73
CA ARG A 371 4.87 27.98 19.11
C ARG A 371 4.75 29.44 19.55
N CYS A 372 5.64 30.29 19.06
CA CYS A 372 5.68 31.72 19.39
C CYS A 372 4.82 32.58 18.44
N ASP A 373 4.13 32.00 17.44
CA ASP A 373 3.26 32.77 16.56
C ASP A 373 2.09 33.35 17.36
N LEU A 374 1.90 34.66 17.26
CA LEU A 374 0.86 35.42 17.99
C LEU A 374 -0.56 35.24 17.41
N SER A 375 -0.70 34.44 16.35
CA SER A 375 -2.02 34.18 15.75
C SER A 375 -2.92 33.41 16.71
N SER A 376 -4.18 33.85 16.81
CA SER A 376 -5.21 33.12 17.56
C SER A 376 -5.53 31.76 16.92
N LEU A 377 -5.31 31.62 15.60
CA LEU A 377 -5.65 30.44 14.84
C LEU A 377 -4.66 29.29 15.12
N LYS A 378 -5.19 28.10 15.46
CA LYS A 378 -4.40 26.88 15.69
C LYS A 378 -3.60 26.47 14.44
N PHE A 379 -4.07 26.83 13.25
CA PHE A 379 -3.39 26.57 11.98
C PHE A 379 -2.08 27.33 11.84
N ASP A 380 -2.07 28.63 12.13
CA ASP A 380 -0.85 29.42 12.02
C ASP A 380 0.18 28.97 13.06
N ARG A 381 -0.26 28.67 14.28
CA ARG A 381 0.58 28.06 15.33
C ARG A 381 0.99 26.61 15.04
N PHE A 382 0.41 26.01 14.00
CA PHE A 382 0.59 24.62 13.58
C PHE A 382 0.43 23.61 14.74
N SER A 383 -0.41 23.91 15.73
CA SER A 383 -0.46 23.18 17.00
C SER A 383 -1.37 21.95 16.98
N ALA A 384 -2.29 21.87 16.03
CA ALA A 384 -3.27 20.80 15.92
C ALA A 384 -2.75 19.44 15.42
N PRO A 385 -1.79 19.33 14.48
CA PRO A 385 -1.36 18.03 13.98
C PRO A 385 -0.70 17.20 15.10
N GLN A 386 -1.31 16.10 15.52
CA GLN A 386 -0.67 15.14 16.40
C GLN A 386 0.00 14.08 15.51
N PRO A 387 1.35 14.05 15.41
CA PRO A 387 2.01 13.08 14.55
C PRO A 387 1.82 11.67 15.12
N CYS A 388 0.89 10.91 14.54
CA CYS A 388 0.73 9.49 14.77
C CYS A 388 1.49 8.73 13.68
N ALA A 389 2.30 7.74 14.06
CA ALA A 389 2.97 6.89 13.08
C ALA A 389 1.94 6.08 12.31
N ALA A 390 2.06 6.04 10.99
CA ALA A 390 1.17 5.22 10.19
C ALA A 390 1.25 3.73 10.59
N PRO A 391 0.12 3.01 10.70
CA PRO A 391 0.11 1.62 11.13
C PRO A 391 1.05 0.71 10.34
N TRP A 392 1.19 0.94 9.03
CA TRP A 392 2.12 0.15 8.22
C TRP A 392 3.58 0.41 8.58
N HIS A 393 3.96 1.65 8.93
CA HIS A 393 5.32 1.94 9.40
C HIS A 393 5.60 1.36 10.79
N LEU A 394 4.60 1.31 11.69
CA LEU A 394 4.71 0.59 12.96
C LEU A 394 4.92 -0.90 12.73
N MET A 395 4.13 -1.51 11.84
CA MET A 395 4.30 -2.89 11.42
C MET A 395 5.70 -3.14 10.84
N TYR A 396 6.19 -2.25 9.96
CA TYR A 396 7.54 -2.37 9.41
C TYR A 396 8.64 -2.19 10.46
N ALA A 397 8.48 -1.24 11.39
CA ALA A 397 9.41 -1.05 12.50
C ALA A 397 9.43 -2.28 13.42
N TYR A 398 8.27 -2.89 13.68
CA TYR A 398 8.13 -4.12 14.43
C TYR A 398 8.80 -5.30 13.74
N ILE A 399 8.52 -5.52 12.44
CA ILE A 399 9.17 -6.55 11.63
C ILE A 399 10.69 -6.35 11.63
N ARG A 400 11.16 -5.11 11.45
CA ARG A 400 12.59 -4.78 11.54
C ARG A 400 13.16 -5.10 12.92
N CYS A 401 12.46 -4.75 14.00
CA CYS A 401 12.88 -5.05 15.36
C CYS A 401 12.99 -6.56 15.59
N LEU A 402 11.99 -7.33 15.14
CA LEU A 402 12.02 -8.79 15.19
C LEU A 402 13.22 -9.35 14.42
N ILE A 403 13.43 -8.88 13.21
CA ILE A 403 14.53 -9.30 12.34
C ILE A 403 15.89 -8.93 12.91
N SER A 404 16.06 -7.73 13.45
CA SER A 404 17.35 -7.27 13.97
C SER A 404 17.73 -8.00 15.26
N ASN A 405 16.76 -8.29 16.13
CA ASN A 405 17.03 -8.96 17.40
C ASN A 405 17.03 -10.49 17.29
N TYR A 406 16.16 -11.06 16.45
CA TYR A 406 15.92 -12.51 16.37
C TYR A 406 16.21 -13.11 14.98
N GLY A 407 16.73 -12.31 14.03
CA GLY A 407 17.10 -12.77 12.70
C GLY A 407 18.25 -13.76 12.67
N GLY A 408 19.05 -13.81 13.74
CA GLY A 408 20.26 -14.62 13.83
C GLY A 408 21.47 -13.99 13.14
N PRO A 409 22.71 -14.28 13.60
CA PRO A 409 23.93 -13.76 12.99
C PRO A 409 24.09 -14.27 11.55
N SER A 410 24.75 -13.50 10.68
CA SER A 410 24.90 -13.86 9.27
C SER A 410 25.78 -15.10 9.07
N GLN A 411 26.68 -15.34 10.01
CA GLN A 411 27.67 -16.41 9.97
C GLN A 411 27.17 -17.71 10.62
N GLN A 412 26.13 -17.65 11.47
CA GLN A 412 25.63 -18.80 12.25
C GLN A 412 24.11 -18.74 12.43
N ALA A 413 23.39 -18.49 11.33
CA ALA A 413 21.94 -18.47 11.33
C ALA A 413 21.41 -19.89 11.61
N SER A 414 20.71 -20.08 12.74
CA SER A 414 20.10 -21.39 13.04
C SER A 414 19.09 -21.78 11.95
N PHE A 415 18.75 -23.08 11.85
CA PHE A 415 17.78 -23.56 10.85
C PHE A 415 16.42 -22.85 10.94
N ILE A 416 16.01 -22.45 12.15
CA ILE A 416 14.75 -21.74 12.44
C ILE A 416 14.91 -20.22 12.50
N SER A 417 16.11 -19.69 12.27
CA SER A 417 16.33 -18.24 12.30
C SER A 417 15.58 -17.56 11.17
N ALA A 418 15.07 -16.34 11.42
CA ALA A 418 14.34 -15.61 10.38
C ALA A 418 15.21 -15.33 9.14
N ARG A 419 16.56 -15.28 9.27
CA ARG A 419 17.47 -15.19 8.12
C ARG A 419 17.38 -16.41 7.22
N ASN A 420 17.50 -17.61 7.79
CA ASN A 420 17.47 -18.86 7.02
C ASN A 420 16.09 -19.08 6.37
N ILE A 421 15.02 -18.78 7.11
CA ILE A 421 13.65 -18.86 6.58
C ILE A 421 13.47 -17.86 5.43
N ALA A 422 13.86 -16.59 5.60
CA ALA A 422 13.77 -15.56 4.56
C ALA A 422 14.58 -15.95 3.31
N GLU A 423 15.79 -16.47 3.46
CA GLU A 423 16.62 -16.93 2.33
C GLU A 423 15.96 -18.08 1.55
N ARG A 424 15.30 -19.01 2.25
CA ARG A 424 14.61 -20.17 1.65
C ARG A 424 13.37 -19.78 0.86
N VAL A 425 12.64 -18.76 1.29
CA VAL A 425 11.48 -18.22 0.54
C VAL A 425 11.89 -17.17 -0.51
N GLY A 426 13.19 -17.03 -0.79
CA GLY A 426 13.71 -16.15 -1.84
C GLY A 426 13.99 -14.71 -1.41
N PHE A 427 13.77 -14.35 -0.14
CA PHE A 427 14.02 -13.01 0.42
C PHE A 427 15.45 -12.86 0.97
N ARG A 428 16.46 -13.25 0.19
CA ARG A 428 17.88 -13.25 0.63
C ARG A 428 18.41 -11.88 1.08
N ASN A 429 17.84 -10.80 0.54
CA ASN A 429 18.28 -9.42 0.82
C ASN A 429 17.46 -8.72 1.91
N LEU A 430 16.47 -9.42 2.51
CA LEU A 430 15.63 -8.84 3.54
C LEU A 430 16.44 -8.47 4.79
N LEU A 431 17.51 -9.23 5.06
CA LEU A 431 18.36 -9.08 6.25
C LEU A 431 19.76 -8.51 5.96
N SER A 432 20.05 -8.04 4.75
CA SER A 432 21.38 -7.52 4.38
C SER A 432 21.51 -6.03 4.71
N GLU A 433 22.57 -5.64 5.42
CA GLU A 433 22.89 -4.23 5.68
C GLU A 433 23.62 -3.55 4.49
N PRO A 434 23.33 -2.27 4.19
CA PRO A 434 22.31 -1.42 4.82
C PRO A 434 20.89 -1.79 4.36
N HIS A 435 19.95 -1.78 5.31
CA HIS A 435 18.54 -2.09 5.06
C HIS A 435 17.83 -0.85 4.49
N ASN A 436 17.47 -0.88 3.21
CA ASN A 436 16.56 0.10 2.62
C ASN A 436 15.28 -0.61 2.20
N PHE A 437 14.23 -0.48 3.02
CA PHE A 437 12.93 -1.11 2.79
C PHE A 437 12.11 -0.41 1.69
N HIS A 438 12.53 0.75 1.21
CA HIS A 438 11.94 1.41 0.03
C HIS A 438 12.46 0.82 -1.29
N ASP A 439 13.43 -0.09 -1.23
CA ASP A 439 13.97 -0.77 -2.40
C ASP A 439 13.05 -1.95 -2.79
N CYS A 440 11.89 -1.65 -3.39
CA CYS A 440 10.96 -2.67 -3.90
C CYS A 440 11.65 -3.65 -4.87
N ASN A 441 12.74 -3.24 -5.51
CA ASN A 441 13.52 -4.10 -6.41
C ASN A 441 14.27 -5.22 -5.66
N ARG A 442 14.52 -5.10 -4.35
CA ARG A 442 15.10 -6.19 -3.54
C ARG A 442 14.14 -7.36 -3.35
N TYR A 443 12.83 -7.12 -3.37
CA TYR A 443 11.82 -8.17 -3.26
C TYR A 443 11.63 -8.94 -4.58
N LYS A 444 11.97 -8.33 -5.72
CA LYS A 444 11.78 -8.92 -7.07
C LYS A 444 12.96 -9.77 -7.57
N LYS A 445 14.18 -9.62 -7.02
CA LYS A 445 15.39 -10.34 -7.46
C LYS A 445 15.43 -11.86 -7.17
N SER A 446 14.33 -12.49 -6.75
CA SER A 446 14.31 -13.90 -6.30
C SER A 446 14.26 -14.95 -7.43
N GLY A 447 14.21 -14.56 -8.70
CA GLY A 447 14.06 -15.48 -9.85
C GLY A 447 15.32 -16.17 -10.39
N SER A 448 16.48 -16.05 -9.75
CA SER A 448 17.69 -16.76 -10.24
C SER A 448 17.68 -18.22 -9.78
N PRO A 449 17.83 -19.21 -10.69
CA PRO A 449 17.82 -20.61 -10.31
C PRO A 449 18.95 -20.91 -9.33
N PRO A 450 18.74 -21.82 -8.36
CA PRO A 450 19.78 -22.17 -7.40
C PRO A 450 21.03 -22.69 -8.14
N PRO A 451 22.24 -22.35 -7.68
CA PRO A 451 23.45 -22.89 -8.27
C PRO A 451 23.39 -24.42 -8.22
N ALA A 452 23.64 -25.07 -9.37
CA ALA A 452 23.63 -26.52 -9.49
C ALA A 452 24.48 -27.14 -8.37
N ALA A 453 23.88 -28.07 -7.63
CA ALA A 453 24.53 -28.75 -6.52
C ALA A 453 25.85 -29.37 -7.02
N ARG A 454 26.98 -28.94 -6.43
CA ARG A 454 28.27 -29.60 -6.66
C ARG A 454 28.12 -31.05 -6.23
N SER A 455 28.26 -31.96 -7.19
CA SER A 455 28.35 -33.40 -6.94
C SER A 455 29.50 -33.66 -5.97
N LEU A 456 29.17 -34.07 -4.75
CA LEU A 456 30.14 -34.62 -3.82
C LEU A 456 30.62 -35.94 -4.42
N SER A 457 31.84 -35.95 -4.94
CA SER A 457 32.60 -37.17 -5.18
C SER A 457 32.77 -37.90 -3.85
N ARG A 458 32.14 -39.06 -3.70
CA ARG A 458 32.42 -40.00 -2.60
C ARG A 458 33.80 -40.64 -2.83
N PRO A 459 34.60 -40.87 -1.77
CA PRO A 459 35.63 -41.90 -1.79
C PRO A 459 35.02 -43.30 -1.86
#